data_AF-A0AB38MWA3-F1
#
_entry.id   AF-A0AB38MWA3-F1
#
_cell.length_a   1.000
_cell.length_b   1.000
_cell.length_c   1.000
_cell.angle_alpha   90.00
_cell.angle_beta   90.00
_cell.angle_gamma   90.00
#
_symmetry.space_group_name_H-M   'P 1'
#
loop_
_entity.id
_entity.type
_entity.pdbx_description
1 polymer ?
#
loop_
_entity_poly.entity_id
_entity_poly.type
_entity_poly.pdbx_seq_one_letter_code
_entity_poly.pdbx_strand_id
1 'polypeptide(L)'
;MNKRKIEDALTRLDKAFQSEDSVKAESSKRTKKPKIPAELEERLRWFTMTHNLQSRRSKSTDLLKKKEQSDLFSFHNFILRLQSFSLRTYTSKPIELSPPAVALRGWQHDEAHRNRILCSRCKVGFIVDLSAYQKLIDTYVEAIESKHTSHCPWKYQQCASSTYRIHELSLPPNLAANVIAERARKIDSNLNFSIRVKHPLSNEQVQSLFNAMPEPKPSKDATILAIYGWEYKSTISSSSYLLTSELDVANVSVKPEKVFDVVREHRFYAPQLMPANEGSKNTGVEALLALITRRGRKKEIQESMIVNSVSVGSNTATVSLLI
;
A
#
# COMPACT_ATOMS: atom_id res chain seq x y z
N MET A 1 -15.60 -35.78 18.64
CA MET A 1 -16.71 -34.95 19.18
C MET A 1 -17.93 -35.25 18.32
N ASN A 2 -19.03 -35.74 18.91
CA ASN A 2 -20.06 -36.49 18.17
C ASN A 2 -21.09 -35.56 17.50
N LYS A 3 -21.34 -35.73 16.19
CA LYS A 3 -22.17 -34.85 15.33
C LYS A 3 -23.57 -34.57 15.91
N ARG A 4 -24.15 -35.58 16.58
CA ARG A 4 -25.44 -35.48 17.29
C ARG A 4 -25.46 -34.44 18.42
N LYS A 5 -24.33 -34.23 19.12
CA LYS A 5 -24.25 -33.23 20.21
C LYS A 5 -24.25 -31.79 19.68
N ILE A 6 -23.78 -31.59 18.44
CA ILE A 6 -23.74 -30.27 17.79
C ILE A 6 -25.14 -29.94 17.26
N GLU A 7 -25.83 -30.91 16.65
CA GLU A 7 -27.22 -30.75 16.21
C GLU A 7 -28.15 -30.44 17.40
N ASP A 8 -28.04 -31.17 18.51
CA ASP A 8 -28.82 -30.88 19.73
C ASP A 8 -28.55 -29.48 20.31
N ALA A 9 -27.31 -28.98 20.19
CA ALA A 9 -26.95 -27.64 20.66
C ALA A 9 -27.54 -26.54 19.77
N LEU A 10 -27.58 -26.77 18.45
CA LEU A 10 -28.18 -25.85 17.49
C LEU A 10 -29.71 -25.82 17.62
N THR A 11 -30.36 -26.97 17.80
CA THR A 11 -31.81 -27.01 18.02
C THR A 11 -32.23 -26.33 19.33
N ARG A 12 -31.38 -26.39 20.36
CA ARG A 12 -31.60 -25.66 21.62
C ARG A 12 -31.47 -24.16 21.46
N LEU A 13 -30.53 -23.69 20.64
CA LEU A 13 -30.36 -22.26 20.32
C LEU A 13 -31.55 -21.73 19.52
N ASP A 14 -31.98 -22.43 18.47
CA ASP A 14 -33.13 -21.99 17.65
C ASP A 14 -34.42 -21.93 18.47
N LYS A 15 -34.61 -22.87 19.41
CA LYS A 15 -35.77 -22.86 20.32
C LYS A 15 -35.73 -21.71 21.33
N ALA A 16 -34.55 -21.25 21.72
CA ALA A 16 -34.40 -20.08 22.59
C ALA A 16 -34.74 -18.78 21.86
N PHE A 17 -34.27 -18.63 20.60
CA PHE A 17 -34.57 -17.45 19.79
C PHE A 17 -36.05 -17.35 19.39
N GLN A 18 -36.72 -18.48 19.13
CA GLN A 18 -38.16 -18.49 18.85
C GLN A 18 -39.05 -18.20 20.08
N SER A 19 -38.48 -18.27 21.29
CA SER A 19 -39.21 -18.00 22.54
C SER A 19 -39.16 -16.55 23.01
N GLU A 20 -38.29 -15.70 22.43
CA GLU A 20 -38.18 -14.28 22.80
C GLU A 20 -39.14 -13.36 22.01
N ASP A 21 -39.72 -13.83 20.88
CA ASP A 21 -40.58 -13.02 20.01
C ASP A 21 -42.11 -13.20 20.22
N SER A 22 -42.54 -13.84 21.31
CA SER A 22 -43.98 -14.04 21.56
C SER A 22 -44.41 -13.93 23.02
N VAL A 23 -44.38 -12.71 23.59
CA VAL A 23 -45.24 -12.40 24.75
C VAL A 23 -45.88 -11.01 24.58
N LYS A 24 -47.15 -11.05 24.12
CA LYS A 24 -48.14 -10.00 24.32
C LYS A 24 -48.45 -9.86 25.82
N ALA A 25 -48.77 -8.64 26.22
CA ALA A 25 -49.10 -8.23 27.57
C ALA A 25 -50.28 -9.01 28.19
N GLU A 26 -50.06 -9.63 29.35
CA GLU A 26 -51.10 -9.85 30.36
C GLU A 26 -50.49 -10.12 31.75
N SER A 27 -51.34 -10.01 32.77
CA SER A 27 -51.06 -9.42 34.08
C SER A 27 -50.38 -10.27 35.18
N SER A 28 -49.50 -9.60 35.94
CA SER A 28 -49.30 -9.69 37.39
C SER A 28 -48.76 -10.98 38.05
N LYS A 29 -47.52 -10.89 38.59
CA LYS A 29 -47.15 -11.30 39.96
C LYS A 29 -45.94 -10.49 40.43
N ARG A 30 -46.17 -9.58 41.39
CA ARG A 30 -45.16 -8.71 42.03
C ARG A 30 -44.13 -9.54 42.81
N THR A 31 -42.88 -9.57 42.36
CA THR A 31 -41.71 -9.80 43.23
C THR A 31 -41.12 -8.44 43.62
N LYS A 32 -41.06 -8.17 44.92
CA LYS A 32 -40.56 -6.90 45.48
C LYS A 32 -39.05 -6.78 45.19
N LYS A 33 -38.66 -5.82 44.35
CA LYS A 33 -37.25 -5.38 44.25
C LYS A 33 -36.80 -4.80 45.60
N PRO A 34 -35.59 -5.10 46.08
CA PRO A 34 -35.08 -4.52 47.33
C PRO A 34 -34.94 -3.00 47.15
N LYS A 35 -35.48 -2.24 48.11
CA LYS A 35 -35.31 -0.79 48.18
C LYS A 35 -33.85 -0.48 48.51
N ILE A 36 -33.16 0.18 47.61
CA ILE A 36 -31.85 0.76 47.86
C ILE A 36 -32.03 1.81 48.98
N PRO A 37 -31.16 1.84 50.01
CA PRO A 37 -31.22 2.87 51.04
C PRO A 37 -31.12 4.27 50.41
N ALA A 38 -31.97 5.21 50.85
CA ALA A 38 -32.07 6.54 50.24
C ALA A 38 -30.72 7.28 50.16
N GLU A 39 -29.84 7.06 51.15
CA GLU A 39 -28.49 7.61 51.19
C GLU A 39 -27.58 7.09 50.05
N LEU A 40 -27.75 5.84 49.63
CA LEU A 40 -26.99 5.25 48.53
C LEU A 40 -27.51 5.76 47.18
N GLU A 41 -28.82 5.99 47.07
CA GLU A 41 -29.42 6.55 45.86
C GLU A 41 -29.02 8.02 45.66
N GLU A 42 -28.90 8.78 46.74
CA GLU A 42 -28.40 10.16 46.72
C GLU A 42 -26.91 10.23 46.38
N ARG A 43 -26.08 9.35 46.95
CA ARG A 43 -24.65 9.22 46.58
C ARG A 43 -24.46 8.85 45.11
N LEU A 44 -25.25 7.92 44.57
CA LEU A 44 -25.21 7.54 43.16
C LEU A 44 -25.62 8.71 42.25
N ARG A 45 -26.66 9.47 42.62
CA ARG A 45 -27.08 10.67 41.87
C ARG A 45 -25.98 11.74 41.85
N TRP A 46 -25.35 12.02 43.01
CA TRP A 46 -24.24 12.96 43.10
C TRP A 46 -23.04 12.50 42.27
N PHE A 47 -22.64 11.23 42.37
CA PHE A 47 -21.54 10.64 41.60
C PHE A 47 -21.78 10.73 40.08
N THR A 48 -23.04 10.53 39.64
CA THR A 48 -23.42 10.62 38.23
C THR A 48 -23.47 12.07 37.74
N MET A 49 -23.84 13.04 38.59
CA MET A 49 -23.80 14.47 38.25
C MET A 49 -22.37 15.00 38.12
N THR A 50 -21.48 14.67 39.06
CA THR A 50 -20.10 15.19 39.07
C THR A 50 -19.24 14.61 37.96
N HIS A 51 -19.38 13.32 37.65
CA HIS A 51 -18.68 12.69 36.52
C HIS A 51 -19.22 13.15 35.14
N ASN A 52 -20.52 13.45 35.01
CA ASN A 52 -21.04 14.02 33.75
C ASN A 52 -20.63 15.48 33.51
N LEU A 53 -20.42 16.26 34.57
CA LEU A 53 -19.91 17.64 34.47
C LEU A 53 -18.43 17.69 34.09
N GLN A 54 -17.61 16.74 34.56
CA GLN A 54 -16.21 16.60 34.14
C GLN A 54 -16.06 15.99 32.73
N SER A 55 -16.98 15.10 32.31
CA SER A 55 -16.96 14.49 30.97
C SER A 55 -17.44 15.43 29.85
N ARG A 56 -18.35 16.37 30.15
CA ARG A 56 -18.91 17.30 29.15
C ARG A 56 -18.04 18.53 28.86
N ARG A 57 -17.12 18.92 29.74
CA ARG A 57 -16.33 20.16 29.57
C ARG A 57 -15.04 19.99 28.73
N SER A 58 -14.71 18.78 28.28
CA SER A 58 -13.43 18.53 27.57
C SER A 58 -13.51 17.69 26.28
N LYS A 59 -14.70 17.27 25.83
CA LYS A 59 -14.81 16.34 24.67
C LYS A 59 -15.38 16.93 23.37
N SER A 60 -16.04 18.09 23.40
CA SER A 60 -16.78 18.56 22.21
C SER A 60 -15.98 19.44 21.24
N THR A 61 -14.90 20.08 21.69
CA THR A 61 -14.05 20.93 20.81
C THR A 61 -12.78 20.21 20.34
N ASP A 62 -12.41 19.10 20.97
CA ASP A 62 -11.18 18.35 20.67
C ASP A 62 -11.42 17.21 19.66
N LEU A 63 -12.60 16.57 19.67
CA LEU A 63 -12.92 15.48 18.72
C LEU A 63 -13.17 15.96 17.28
N LEU A 64 -13.54 17.23 17.09
CA LEU A 64 -13.64 17.85 15.76
C LEU A 64 -12.28 18.34 15.25
N LYS A 65 -11.36 18.74 16.14
CA LYS A 65 -9.98 19.11 15.78
C LYS A 65 -9.09 17.90 15.49
N LYS A 66 -9.35 16.77 16.14
CA LYS A 66 -8.54 15.54 16.00
C LYS A 66 -8.82 14.76 14.71
N LYS A 67 -9.91 15.07 14.00
CA LYS A 67 -10.27 14.41 12.72
C LYS A 67 -9.59 15.05 11.50
N GLU A 68 -9.00 16.24 11.65
CA GLU A 68 -8.31 16.99 10.60
C GLU A 68 -6.78 17.04 10.76
N GLN A 69 -6.22 16.32 11.74
CA GLN A 69 -4.79 16.03 11.70
C GLN A 69 -4.57 14.87 10.73
N SER A 70 -4.73 15.16 9.44
CA SER A 70 -4.37 14.26 8.38
C SER A 70 -2.95 13.77 8.64
N ASP A 71 -2.79 12.46 8.82
CA ASP A 71 -1.49 11.84 9.02
C ASP A 71 -0.63 12.23 7.82
N LEU A 72 0.25 13.21 8.04
CA LEU A 72 1.08 13.84 7.02
C LEU A 72 1.94 12.84 6.26
N PHE A 73 2.30 11.76 6.97
CA PHE A 73 3.21 10.72 6.54
C PHE A 73 2.46 9.50 5.99
N SER A 74 1.13 9.50 6.03
CA SER A 74 0.30 8.43 5.46
C SER A 74 0.54 8.24 3.97
N PHE A 75 0.32 7.01 3.50
CA PHE A 75 0.35 6.66 2.09
C PHE A 75 -0.56 7.56 1.25
N HIS A 76 -1.77 7.86 1.72
CA HIS A 76 -2.71 8.73 1.01
C HIS A 76 -2.13 10.13 0.75
N ASN A 77 -1.57 10.79 1.78
CA ASN A 77 -0.96 12.10 1.62
C ASN A 77 0.32 12.06 0.77
N PHE A 78 1.07 10.96 0.81
CA PHE A 78 2.18 10.74 -0.09
C PHE A 78 1.72 10.67 -1.56
N ILE A 79 0.68 9.90 -1.85
CA ILE A 79 0.10 9.79 -3.19
C ILE A 79 -0.40 11.15 -3.70
N LEU A 80 -1.06 11.96 -2.86
CA LEU A 80 -1.49 13.31 -3.25
C LEU A 80 -0.30 14.19 -3.68
N ARG A 81 0.84 14.13 -2.97
CA ARG A 81 2.05 14.84 -3.39
C ARG A 81 2.61 14.29 -4.69
N LEU A 82 2.66 12.96 -4.84
CA LEU A 82 3.18 12.30 -6.05
C LEU A 82 2.36 12.64 -7.30
N GLN A 83 1.05 12.80 -7.17
CA GLN A 83 0.14 13.15 -8.26
C GLN A 83 0.43 14.52 -8.89
N SER A 84 0.97 15.46 -8.11
CA SER A 84 1.32 16.81 -8.61
C SER A 84 2.39 16.80 -9.71
N PHE A 85 3.19 15.73 -9.81
CA PHE A 85 4.27 15.65 -10.78
C PHE A 85 3.78 15.24 -12.17
N SER A 86 4.27 15.95 -13.19
CA SER A 86 3.99 15.68 -14.60
C SER A 86 5.27 15.64 -15.43
N LEU A 87 5.28 14.75 -16.44
CA LEU A 87 6.33 14.64 -17.46
C LEU A 87 6.49 15.88 -18.34
N ARG A 88 5.63 16.89 -18.25
CA ARG A 88 5.83 18.14 -19.02
C ARG A 88 6.65 19.16 -18.23
N THR A 89 6.54 19.11 -16.91
CA THR A 89 7.00 20.14 -15.99
C THR A 89 8.10 19.68 -15.05
N TYR A 90 8.27 18.37 -14.85
CA TYR A 90 9.31 17.79 -14.01
C TYR A 90 9.94 16.57 -14.70
N THR A 91 10.93 16.81 -15.56
CA THR A 91 11.53 15.79 -16.44
C THR A 91 12.98 15.52 -16.13
N SER A 92 13.46 14.37 -16.62
CA SER A 92 14.88 14.02 -16.72
C SER A 92 15.64 14.14 -15.41
N LYS A 93 15.01 13.70 -14.31
CA LYS A 93 15.65 13.68 -12.99
C LYS A 93 16.24 12.30 -12.72
N PRO A 94 17.43 12.23 -12.08
CA PRO A 94 17.97 10.98 -11.61
C PRO A 94 17.10 10.43 -10.46
N ILE A 95 17.33 9.20 -10.05
CA ILE A 95 16.46 8.47 -9.12
C ILE A 95 16.34 9.18 -7.76
N GLU A 96 17.41 9.82 -7.30
CA GLU A 96 17.52 10.55 -6.03
C GLU A 96 16.65 11.81 -6.01
N LEU A 97 16.35 12.35 -7.20
CA LEU A 97 15.52 13.54 -7.40
C LEU A 97 14.23 13.21 -8.16
N SER A 98 13.90 11.92 -8.27
CA SER A 98 12.67 11.45 -8.90
C SER A 98 11.44 11.93 -8.12
N PRO A 99 10.25 12.02 -8.75
CA PRO A 99 9.02 12.41 -8.06
C PRO A 99 8.75 11.67 -6.75
N PRO A 100 8.94 10.34 -6.66
CA PRO A 100 8.79 9.64 -5.38
C PRO A 100 9.81 10.07 -4.33
N ALA A 101 11.09 10.22 -4.71
CA ALA A 101 12.15 10.59 -3.78
C ALA A 101 11.92 11.97 -3.14
N VAL A 102 11.42 12.94 -3.92
CA VAL A 102 11.07 14.27 -3.41
C VAL A 102 9.74 14.25 -2.64
N ALA A 103 8.74 13.47 -3.09
CA ALA A 103 7.45 13.35 -2.42
C ALA A 103 7.53 12.67 -1.04
N LEU A 104 8.42 11.69 -0.87
CA LEU A 104 8.69 11.06 0.43
C LEU A 104 9.22 12.07 1.47
N ARG A 105 9.93 13.11 1.01
CA ARG A 105 10.49 14.20 1.83
C ARG A 105 9.55 15.41 1.94
N GLY A 106 8.28 15.25 1.56
CA GLY A 106 7.25 16.27 1.77
C GLY A 106 7.14 17.34 0.69
N TRP A 107 7.87 17.19 -0.41
CA TRP A 107 7.80 18.11 -1.53
C TRP A 107 6.72 17.68 -2.53
N GLN A 108 6.10 18.66 -3.18
CA GLN A 108 5.17 18.46 -4.30
C GLN A 108 5.55 19.41 -5.43
N HIS A 109 5.23 19.06 -6.67
CA HIS A 109 5.49 19.91 -7.82
C HIS A 109 4.56 21.14 -7.81
N ASP A 110 5.11 22.28 -8.20
CA ASP A 110 4.35 23.50 -8.46
C ASP A 110 3.96 23.55 -9.94
N GLU A 111 2.70 23.27 -10.26
CA GLU A 111 2.23 23.24 -11.65
C GLU A 111 2.45 24.57 -12.40
N ALA A 112 2.53 25.69 -11.68
CA ALA A 112 2.78 27.01 -12.28
C ALA A 112 4.23 27.18 -12.79
N HIS A 113 5.18 26.40 -12.26
CA HIS A 113 6.61 26.60 -12.53
C HIS A 113 7.33 25.29 -12.86
N ARG A 114 8.02 25.27 -14.01
CA ARG A 114 8.82 24.12 -14.43
C ARG A 114 9.90 23.81 -13.42
N ASN A 115 10.06 22.53 -13.09
CA ASN A 115 11.03 21.98 -12.14
C ASN A 115 10.94 22.54 -10.71
N ARG A 116 9.94 23.37 -10.38
CA ARG A 116 9.78 23.91 -9.04
C ARG A 116 9.05 22.92 -8.14
N ILE A 117 9.62 22.68 -6.97
CA ILE A 117 8.99 21.91 -5.91
C ILE A 117 8.71 22.81 -4.71
N LEU A 118 7.63 22.54 -3.99
CA LEU A 118 7.20 23.28 -2.82
C LEU A 118 6.76 22.36 -1.69
N CYS A 119 6.83 22.85 -0.46
CA CYS A 119 6.25 22.16 0.69
C CYS A 119 4.88 22.75 1.01
N SER A 120 3.85 21.89 1.09
CA SER A 120 2.49 22.34 1.45
C SER A 120 2.38 22.86 2.90
N ARG A 121 3.31 22.48 3.79
CA ARG A 121 3.34 22.87 5.21
C ARG A 121 4.13 24.14 5.47
N CYS A 122 5.40 24.21 5.07
CA CYS A 122 6.24 25.39 5.32
C CYS A 122 6.22 26.43 4.19
N LYS A 123 5.57 26.14 3.06
CA LYS A 123 5.43 27.00 1.87
C LYS A 123 6.73 27.39 1.16
N VAL A 124 7.89 26.96 1.67
CA VAL A 124 9.17 27.06 0.96
C VAL A 124 9.10 26.23 -0.31
N GLY A 125 9.73 26.73 -1.37
CA GLY A 125 9.92 26.00 -2.61
C GLY A 125 11.14 26.50 -3.36
N PHE A 126 11.67 25.65 -4.24
CA PHE A 126 12.85 25.93 -5.06
C PHE A 126 12.81 25.15 -6.36
N ILE A 127 13.62 25.57 -7.33
CA ILE A 127 13.69 24.97 -8.66
C ILE A 127 14.81 23.95 -8.69
N VAL A 128 14.52 22.74 -9.18
CA VAL A 128 15.50 21.66 -9.39
C VAL A 128 15.94 21.67 -10.85
N ASP A 129 16.93 22.48 -11.18
CA ASP A 129 17.45 22.58 -12.54
C ASP A 129 18.78 21.83 -12.69
N LEU A 130 18.78 20.79 -13.51
CA LEU A 130 19.93 19.95 -13.85
C LEU A 130 20.39 20.16 -15.30
N SER A 131 19.81 21.11 -16.03
CA SER A 131 20.10 21.33 -17.45
C SER A 131 21.55 21.74 -17.72
N ALA A 132 22.19 22.43 -16.77
CA ALA A 132 23.53 22.96 -16.94
C ALA A 132 24.64 22.04 -16.39
N TYR A 133 24.41 21.32 -15.28
CA TYR A 133 25.45 20.55 -14.60
C TYR A 133 24.90 19.37 -13.79
N GLN A 134 25.24 18.13 -14.18
CA GLN A 134 24.95 16.92 -13.39
C GLN A 134 25.68 16.90 -12.04
N LYS A 135 26.76 17.67 -11.87
CA LYS A 135 27.47 17.81 -10.58
C LYS A 135 26.66 18.49 -9.47
N LEU A 136 25.46 19.00 -9.77
CA LEU A 136 24.56 19.62 -8.79
C LEU A 136 23.60 18.62 -8.12
N ILE A 137 23.64 17.34 -8.49
CA ILE A 137 22.74 16.32 -7.93
C ILE A 137 22.85 16.31 -6.40
N ASP A 138 24.06 16.21 -5.86
CA ASP A 138 24.28 16.17 -4.41
C ASP A 138 23.77 17.43 -3.72
N THR A 139 23.95 18.60 -4.32
CA THR A 139 23.42 19.87 -3.81
C THR A 139 21.90 19.87 -3.72
N TYR A 140 21.21 19.30 -4.72
CA TYR A 140 19.75 19.22 -4.68
C TYR A 140 19.24 18.12 -3.75
N VAL A 141 19.97 17.01 -3.63
CA VAL A 141 19.67 15.94 -2.66
C VAL A 141 19.79 16.48 -1.23
N GLU A 142 20.84 17.24 -0.94
CA GLU A 142 20.97 17.94 0.35
C GLU A 142 19.87 19.00 0.51
N ALA A 143 19.50 19.71 -0.56
CA ALA A 143 18.46 20.74 -0.51
C ALA A 143 17.07 20.19 -0.19
N ILE A 144 16.68 19.02 -0.71
CA ILE A 144 15.38 18.39 -0.41
C ILE A 144 15.29 17.92 1.05
N GLU A 145 16.40 17.80 1.75
CA GLU A 145 16.44 17.43 3.18
C GLU A 145 16.51 18.68 4.06
N SER A 146 17.35 19.65 3.69
CA SER A 146 17.69 20.79 4.54
C SER A 146 16.80 22.02 4.38
N LYS A 147 16.21 22.27 3.19
CA LYS A 147 15.52 23.54 2.87
C LYS A 147 14.14 23.71 3.54
N HIS A 148 13.66 22.70 4.26
CA HIS A 148 12.51 22.89 5.12
C HIS A 148 12.81 23.91 6.23
N THR A 149 11.83 24.75 6.57
CA THR A 149 11.95 25.67 7.71
C THR A 149 12.12 24.89 9.01
N SER A 150 12.72 25.52 10.03
CA SER A 150 12.95 24.87 11.34
C SER A 150 11.68 24.26 11.93
N HIS A 151 10.54 24.91 11.80
CA HIS A 151 9.26 24.44 12.37
C HIS A 151 8.49 23.46 11.46
N CYS A 152 9.05 23.06 10.32
CA CYS A 152 8.40 22.14 9.40
C CYS A 152 8.54 20.69 9.90
N PRO A 153 7.45 19.91 10.00
CA PRO A 153 7.54 18.49 10.38
C PRO A 153 8.47 17.67 9.47
N TRP A 154 8.52 18.03 8.18
CA TRP A 154 9.36 17.37 7.18
C TRP A 154 10.87 17.54 7.42
N LYS A 155 11.27 18.47 8.27
CA LYS A 155 12.67 18.62 8.69
C LYS A 155 13.11 17.52 9.66
N TYR A 156 12.16 16.93 10.38
CA TYR A 156 12.42 15.96 11.45
C TYR A 156 11.99 14.54 11.08
N GLN A 157 11.03 14.42 10.15
CA GLN A 157 10.46 13.15 9.75
C GLN A 157 10.13 13.16 8.27
N GLN A 158 10.52 12.08 7.58
CA GLN A 158 10.09 11.78 6.22
C GLN A 158 9.11 10.60 6.22
N CYS A 159 8.41 10.39 5.10
CA CYS A 159 7.67 9.15 4.91
C CYS A 159 8.63 7.95 5.00
N ALA A 160 8.15 6.83 5.54
CA ALA A 160 8.94 5.62 5.60
C ALA A 160 9.37 5.21 4.18
N SER A 161 10.59 4.71 4.03
CA SER A 161 11.07 4.24 2.73
C SER A 161 10.23 3.06 2.20
N SER A 162 9.53 2.35 3.08
CA SER A 162 8.56 1.30 2.74
C SER A 162 7.22 1.83 2.22
N THR A 163 6.94 3.14 2.32
CA THR A 163 5.71 3.76 1.80
C THR A 163 5.63 3.65 0.28
N TYR A 164 6.77 3.61 -0.42
CA TYR A 164 6.83 3.55 -1.87
C TYR A 164 7.56 2.29 -2.35
N ARG A 165 6.96 1.13 -2.10
CA ARG A 165 7.51 -0.17 -2.52
C ARG A 165 6.41 -1.11 -2.99
N ILE A 166 6.81 -2.09 -3.78
CA ILE A 166 5.97 -3.24 -4.09
C ILE A 166 5.87 -4.10 -2.83
N HIS A 167 4.75 -4.04 -2.13
CA HIS A 167 4.57 -4.72 -0.85
C HIS A 167 4.67 -6.24 -0.97
N GLU A 168 4.30 -6.80 -2.12
CA GLU A 168 4.36 -8.23 -2.41
C GLU A 168 5.78 -8.79 -2.37
N LEU A 169 6.82 -7.97 -2.60
CA LEU A 169 8.22 -8.38 -2.44
C LEU A 169 8.60 -8.69 -0.99
N SER A 170 7.85 -8.17 -0.02
CA SER A 170 8.06 -8.46 1.40
C SER A 170 7.26 -9.68 1.89
N LEU A 171 6.45 -10.29 1.03
CA LEU A 171 5.60 -11.43 1.38
C LEU A 171 6.27 -12.76 1.06
N PRO A 172 5.87 -13.85 1.75
CA PRO A 172 6.24 -15.20 1.33
C PRO A 172 5.78 -15.48 -0.12
N PRO A 173 6.54 -16.28 -0.91
CA PRO A 173 6.25 -16.51 -2.33
C PRO A 173 4.80 -16.90 -2.66
N ASN A 174 4.23 -17.81 -1.86
CA ASN A 174 2.86 -18.28 -2.08
C ASN A 174 1.82 -17.18 -1.79
N LEU A 175 2.08 -16.33 -0.79
CA LEU A 175 1.19 -15.23 -0.44
C LEU A 175 1.28 -14.11 -1.50
N ALA A 176 2.48 -13.79 -1.97
CA ALA A 176 2.68 -12.89 -3.11
C ALA A 176 1.93 -13.38 -4.36
N ALA A 177 2.06 -14.66 -4.70
CA ALA A 177 1.35 -15.26 -5.83
C ALA A 177 -0.18 -15.19 -5.65
N ASN A 178 -0.70 -15.42 -4.42
CA ASN A 178 -2.12 -15.28 -4.13
C ASN A 178 -2.63 -13.85 -4.31
N VAL A 179 -1.88 -12.84 -3.84
CA VAL A 179 -2.25 -11.42 -4.01
C VAL A 179 -2.32 -11.05 -5.48
N ILE A 180 -1.31 -11.43 -6.26
CA ILE A 180 -1.28 -11.18 -7.72
C ILE A 180 -2.43 -11.91 -8.41
N ALA A 181 -2.72 -13.16 -8.05
CA ALA A 181 -3.81 -13.92 -8.64
C ALA A 181 -5.19 -13.35 -8.30
N GLU A 182 -5.40 -12.87 -7.07
CA GLU A 182 -6.65 -12.21 -6.68
C GLU A 182 -6.86 -10.92 -7.47
N ARG A 183 -5.80 -10.11 -7.63
CA ARG A 183 -5.82 -8.92 -8.49
C ARG A 183 -6.17 -9.28 -9.93
N ALA A 184 -5.54 -10.31 -10.49
CA ALA A 184 -5.82 -10.78 -11.85
C ALA A 184 -7.27 -11.30 -12.00
N ARG A 185 -7.77 -12.07 -11.03
CA ARG A 185 -9.16 -12.55 -11.05
C ARG A 185 -10.18 -11.42 -11.03
N LYS A 186 -9.91 -10.35 -10.27
CA LYS A 186 -10.75 -9.14 -10.28
C LYS A 186 -10.75 -8.46 -11.66
N ILE A 187 -9.63 -8.46 -12.37
CA ILE A 187 -9.57 -7.94 -13.74
C ILE A 187 -10.45 -8.80 -14.67
N ASP A 188 -10.26 -10.12 -14.65
CA ASP A 188 -11.05 -11.05 -15.47
C ASP A 188 -12.56 -10.96 -15.20
N SER A 189 -12.96 -10.90 -13.93
CA SER A 189 -14.38 -10.93 -13.56
C SER A 189 -15.13 -9.65 -13.93
N ASN A 190 -14.41 -8.53 -14.08
CA ASN A 190 -15.03 -7.23 -14.34
C ASN A 190 -14.90 -6.77 -15.78
N LEU A 191 -13.97 -7.34 -16.55
CA LEU A 191 -13.84 -7.06 -17.98
C LEU A 191 -14.65 -8.05 -18.79
N ASN A 192 -15.65 -7.56 -19.52
CA ASN A 192 -16.49 -8.41 -20.37
C ASN A 192 -15.88 -8.67 -21.77
N PHE A 193 -14.63 -8.29 -22.00
CA PHE A 193 -13.90 -8.52 -23.25
C PHE A 193 -12.43 -8.84 -22.97
N SER A 194 -11.78 -9.53 -23.90
CA SER A 194 -10.35 -9.82 -23.84
C SER A 194 -9.52 -8.58 -24.18
N ILE A 195 -8.59 -8.20 -23.30
CA ILE A 195 -7.60 -7.15 -23.59
C ILE A 195 -6.42 -7.78 -24.34
N ARG A 196 -6.01 -7.17 -25.46
CA ARG A 196 -4.71 -7.51 -26.07
C ARG A 196 -3.59 -6.84 -25.29
N VAL A 197 -2.83 -7.61 -24.53
CA VAL A 197 -1.76 -7.10 -23.67
C VAL A 197 -0.41 -7.17 -24.38
N LYS A 198 0.33 -6.06 -24.40
CA LYS A 198 1.72 -5.99 -24.85
C LYS A 198 2.63 -5.87 -23.64
N HIS A 199 3.65 -6.72 -23.58
CA HIS A 199 4.60 -6.80 -22.46
C HIS A 199 6.00 -7.24 -22.94
N PRO A 200 7.06 -6.97 -22.17
CA PRO A 200 8.43 -7.38 -22.51
C PRO A 200 8.79 -8.80 -22.06
N LEU A 201 7.96 -9.48 -21.25
CA LEU A 201 8.26 -10.83 -20.75
C LEU A 201 8.39 -11.85 -21.89
N SER A 202 9.35 -12.79 -21.78
CA SER A 202 9.48 -13.90 -22.71
C SER A 202 8.34 -14.91 -22.56
N ASN A 203 8.13 -15.74 -23.59
CA ASN A 203 7.12 -16.81 -23.54
C ASN A 203 7.37 -17.79 -22.38
N GLU A 204 8.63 -18.13 -22.08
CA GLU A 204 8.92 -19.00 -20.93
C GLU A 204 8.62 -18.33 -19.60
N GLN A 205 8.88 -17.02 -19.49
CA GLN A 205 8.57 -16.24 -18.29
C GLN A 205 7.06 -16.17 -18.06
N VAL A 206 6.27 -15.88 -19.10
CA VAL A 206 4.80 -15.86 -19.04
C VAL A 206 4.25 -17.22 -18.63
N GLN A 207 4.75 -18.31 -19.24
CA GLN A 207 4.30 -19.65 -18.89
C GLN A 207 4.68 -20.04 -17.45
N SER A 208 5.89 -19.68 -17.02
CA SER A 208 6.35 -19.92 -15.64
C SER A 208 5.51 -19.15 -14.63
N LEU A 209 5.17 -17.89 -14.95
CA LEU A 209 4.31 -17.03 -14.14
C LEU A 209 2.92 -17.63 -13.99
N PHE A 210 2.28 -17.97 -15.12
CA PHE A 210 0.94 -18.56 -15.14
C PHE A 210 0.89 -19.89 -14.37
N ASN A 211 1.91 -20.74 -14.53
CA ASN A 211 2.00 -22.01 -13.80
C ASN A 211 2.22 -21.82 -12.29
N ALA A 212 2.76 -20.67 -11.86
CA ALA A 212 2.97 -20.35 -10.45
C ALA A 212 1.71 -19.81 -9.77
N MET A 213 0.67 -19.43 -10.53
CA MET A 213 -0.57 -18.91 -9.97
C MET A 213 -1.39 -20.00 -9.28
N PRO A 214 -1.98 -19.71 -8.11
CA PRO A 214 -2.91 -20.59 -7.42
C PRO A 214 -4.19 -20.80 -8.24
N GLU A 215 -4.90 -21.88 -7.94
CA GLU A 215 -6.24 -22.12 -8.47
C GLU A 215 -7.31 -21.30 -7.71
N PRO A 216 -8.39 -20.84 -8.36
CA PRO A 216 -8.64 -20.94 -9.80
C PRO A 216 -7.73 -20.00 -10.60
N LYS A 217 -7.11 -20.51 -11.67
CA LYS A 217 -6.15 -19.72 -12.46
C LYS A 217 -6.84 -18.56 -13.21
N PRO A 218 -6.39 -17.31 -13.01
CA PRO A 218 -6.79 -16.19 -13.84
C PRO A 218 -6.24 -16.34 -15.27
N SER A 219 -6.75 -15.54 -16.22
CA SER A 219 -6.23 -15.50 -17.59
C SER A 219 -4.76 -15.06 -17.63
N LYS A 220 -4.04 -15.44 -18.69
CA LYS A 220 -2.64 -15.02 -18.88
C LYS A 220 -2.52 -13.50 -18.93
N ASP A 221 -3.40 -12.85 -19.67
CA ASP A 221 -3.41 -11.39 -19.85
C ASP A 221 -3.68 -10.66 -18.54
N ALA A 222 -4.67 -11.09 -17.76
CA ALA A 222 -4.92 -10.53 -16.43
C ALA A 222 -3.78 -10.78 -15.46
N THR A 223 -3.12 -11.94 -15.53
CA THR A 223 -1.93 -12.25 -14.72
C THR A 223 -0.79 -11.30 -15.04
N ILE A 224 -0.57 -11.01 -16.34
CA ILE A 224 0.44 -10.05 -16.79
C ILE A 224 0.09 -8.64 -16.31
N LEU A 225 -1.16 -8.20 -16.46
CA LEU A 225 -1.59 -6.91 -15.92
C LEU A 225 -1.35 -6.80 -14.41
N ALA A 226 -1.72 -7.84 -13.66
CA ALA A 226 -1.63 -7.87 -12.21
C ALA A 226 -0.19 -7.86 -11.67
N ILE A 227 0.76 -8.57 -12.31
CA ILE A 227 2.18 -8.54 -11.88
C ILE A 227 2.83 -7.18 -12.17
N TYR A 228 2.38 -6.49 -13.23
CA TYR A 228 2.72 -5.09 -13.47
C TYR A 228 1.96 -4.11 -12.55
N GLY A 229 1.14 -4.61 -11.62
CA GLY A 229 0.47 -3.77 -10.62
C GLY A 229 -0.76 -3.02 -11.12
N TRP A 230 -1.28 -3.38 -12.29
CA TRP A 230 -2.57 -2.88 -12.77
C TRP A 230 -3.71 -3.56 -12.04
N GLU A 231 -4.71 -2.78 -11.66
CA GLU A 231 -5.91 -3.22 -10.98
C GLU A 231 -7.15 -2.67 -11.68
N TYR A 232 -8.25 -3.43 -11.65
CA TYR A 232 -9.53 -2.93 -12.14
C TYR A 232 -10.16 -1.97 -11.12
N LYS A 233 -10.64 -0.83 -11.60
CA LYS A 233 -11.42 0.12 -10.82
C LYS A 233 -12.79 0.32 -11.45
N SER A 234 -13.84 0.04 -10.67
CA SER A 234 -15.21 0.32 -11.08
C SER A 234 -15.40 1.82 -11.29
N THR A 235 -16.00 2.19 -12.42
CA THR A 235 -16.40 3.58 -12.69
C THR A 235 -17.92 3.70 -12.52
N ILE A 236 -18.40 4.93 -12.37
CA ILE A 236 -19.84 5.23 -12.28
C ILE A 236 -20.51 5.07 -13.66
N SER A 237 -19.72 5.16 -14.74
CA SER A 237 -20.18 5.02 -16.11
C SER A 237 -20.01 3.58 -16.58
N SER A 238 -21.12 2.87 -16.80
CA SER A 238 -21.13 1.46 -17.24
C SER A 238 -20.40 1.18 -18.56
N SER A 239 -20.00 2.23 -19.29
CA SER A 239 -19.33 2.15 -20.58
C SER A 239 -17.79 2.29 -20.52
N SER A 240 -17.20 2.61 -19.35
CA SER A 240 -15.75 2.80 -19.23
C SER A 240 -15.12 1.83 -18.24
N TYR A 241 -14.29 0.94 -18.78
CA TYR A 241 -13.43 0.06 -17.98
C TYR A 241 -12.14 0.79 -17.67
N LEU A 242 -11.78 0.90 -16.39
CA LEU A 242 -10.60 1.63 -15.95
C LEU A 242 -9.62 0.67 -15.29
N LEU A 243 -8.39 0.64 -15.81
CA LEU A 243 -7.26 0.05 -15.12
C LEU A 243 -6.48 1.15 -14.41
N THR A 244 -6.10 0.89 -13.18
CA THR A 244 -5.35 1.81 -12.34
C THR A 244 -4.16 1.14 -11.71
N SER A 245 -3.09 1.87 -11.45
CA SER A 245 -1.99 1.40 -10.61
C SER A 245 -1.86 2.34 -9.42
N GLU A 246 -1.90 1.80 -8.21
CA GLU A 246 -1.94 2.60 -6.98
C GLU A 246 -0.63 3.33 -6.72
N LEU A 247 0.49 2.68 -7.02
CA LEU A 247 1.82 3.19 -6.71
C LEU A 247 2.20 4.37 -7.59
N ASP A 248 1.90 4.32 -8.88
CA ASP A 248 2.22 5.41 -9.81
C ASP A 248 1.02 6.29 -10.18
N VAL A 249 -0.16 5.94 -9.67
CA VAL A 249 -1.42 6.65 -9.90
C VAL A 249 -1.80 6.76 -11.39
N ALA A 250 -1.34 5.82 -12.21
CA ALA A 250 -1.81 5.73 -13.59
C ALA A 250 -3.29 5.35 -13.60
N ASN A 251 -4.06 5.96 -14.50
CA ASN A 251 -5.48 5.70 -14.72
C ASN A 251 -5.70 5.62 -16.23
N VAL A 252 -6.05 4.44 -16.74
CA VAL A 252 -6.11 4.18 -18.17
C VAL A 252 -7.41 3.49 -18.54
N SER A 253 -8.20 4.15 -19.38
CA SER A 253 -9.42 3.57 -19.91
C SER A 253 -9.11 2.51 -20.95
N VAL A 254 -9.71 1.34 -20.80
CA VAL A 254 -9.50 0.19 -21.69
C VAL A 254 -10.71 -0.01 -22.60
N LYS A 255 -10.44 -0.44 -23.83
CA LYS A 255 -11.44 -0.71 -24.87
C LYS A 255 -11.11 -2.03 -25.59
N PRO A 256 -12.10 -2.76 -26.12
CA PRO A 256 -11.91 -4.10 -26.72
C PRO A 256 -10.85 -4.18 -27.82
N GLU A 257 -10.71 -3.14 -28.63
CA GLU A 257 -9.83 -3.15 -29.80
C GLU A 257 -8.45 -2.53 -29.55
N LYS A 258 -8.26 -1.89 -28.38
CA LYS A 258 -7.01 -1.19 -28.08
C LYS A 258 -6.02 -2.17 -27.44
N VAL A 259 -4.81 -2.22 -27.99
CA VAL A 259 -3.68 -2.90 -27.34
C VAL A 259 -3.27 -2.10 -26.10
N PHE A 260 -3.16 -2.79 -24.96
CA PHE A 260 -2.71 -2.22 -23.70
C PHE A 260 -1.24 -2.59 -23.48
N ASP A 261 -0.34 -1.60 -23.50
CA ASP A 261 1.09 -1.78 -23.26
C ASP A 261 1.39 -1.55 -21.78
N VAL A 262 1.63 -2.64 -21.03
CA VAL A 262 1.74 -2.59 -19.57
C VAL A 262 2.87 -1.72 -19.08
N VAL A 263 3.89 -1.46 -19.90
CA VAL A 263 5.04 -0.63 -19.54
C VAL A 263 4.78 0.83 -19.91
N ARG A 264 4.29 1.08 -21.13
CA ARG A 264 4.11 2.45 -21.63
C ARG A 264 2.97 3.21 -20.96
N GLU A 265 1.97 2.49 -20.47
CA GLU A 265 0.79 3.08 -19.85
C GLU A 265 1.07 3.50 -18.38
N HIS A 266 2.15 3.00 -17.78
CA HIS A 266 2.62 3.45 -16.46
C HIS A 266 3.25 4.85 -16.53
N ARG A 267 3.30 5.53 -15.37
CA ARG A 267 4.17 6.67 -15.20
C ARG A 267 5.62 6.19 -15.08
N PHE A 268 6.55 7.02 -15.54
CA PHE A 268 7.99 6.73 -15.61
C PHE A 268 8.66 6.36 -14.28
N TYR A 269 8.01 6.64 -13.15
CA TYR A 269 8.49 6.33 -11.81
C TYR A 269 7.86 5.08 -11.18
N ALA A 270 7.01 4.34 -11.90
CA ALA A 270 6.32 3.17 -11.37
C ALA A 270 7.29 2.15 -10.75
N PRO A 271 7.09 1.70 -9.49
CA PRO A 271 8.01 0.77 -8.82
C PRO A 271 8.19 -0.56 -9.55
N GLN A 272 7.17 -0.97 -10.32
CA GLN A 272 7.20 -2.16 -11.16
C GLN A 272 8.26 -2.08 -12.26
N LEU A 273 8.55 -0.88 -12.74
CA LEU A 273 9.51 -0.61 -13.82
C LEU A 273 10.86 -0.12 -13.30
N MET A 274 10.92 0.34 -12.06
CA MET A 274 12.14 0.80 -11.40
C MET A 274 12.93 -0.36 -10.78
N PRO A 275 14.24 -0.18 -10.51
CA PRO A 275 15.02 -1.12 -9.72
C PRO A 275 14.32 -1.48 -8.40
N ALA A 276 14.23 -2.77 -8.09
CA ALA A 276 13.50 -3.24 -6.92
C ALA A 276 14.07 -2.68 -5.60
N ASN A 277 15.40 -2.57 -5.53
CA ASN A 277 16.18 -2.00 -4.42
C ASN A 277 17.31 -1.12 -4.98
N GLU A 278 17.88 -0.27 -4.13
CA GLU A 278 19.09 0.50 -4.48
C GLU A 278 20.21 -0.46 -4.95
N GLY A 279 20.78 -0.20 -6.12
CA GLY A 279 21.81 -1.04 -6.74
C GLY A 279 21.33 -2.33 -7.42
N SER A 280 20.03 -2.66 -7.36
CA SER A 280 19.47 -3.81 -8.09
C SER A 280 19.49 -3.56 -9.59
N LYS A 281 19.90 -4.57 -10.37
CA LYS A 281 19.72 -4.57 -11.83
C LYS A 281 18.31 -5.00 -12.25
N ASN A 282 17.63 -5.75 -11.39
CA ASN A 282 16.29 -6.25 -11.65
C ASN A 282 15.26 -5.18 -11.31
N THR A 283 14.31 -5.01 -12.23
CA THR A 283 13.09 -4.23 -12.04
C THR A 283 12.18 -4.87 -10.98
N GLY A 284 11.22 -4.11 -10.46
CA GLY A 284 10.23 -4.62 -9.53
C GLY A 284 9.47 -5.85 -10.05
N VAL A 285 9.09 -5.87 -11.33
CA VAL A 285 8.42 -7.03 -11.96
C VAL A 285 9.34 -8.24 -12.04
N GLU A 286 10.61 -8.05 -12.40
CA GLU A 286 11.57 -9.15 -12.47
C GLU A 286 11.83 -9.75 -11.09
N ALA A 287 11.92 -8.92 -10.05
CA ALA A 287 12.02 -9.37 -8.67
C ALA A 287 10.77 -10.15 -8.23
N LEU A 288 9.57 -9.67 -8.58
CA LEU A 288 8.32 -10.41 -8.30
C LEU A 288 8.28 -11.76 -9.03
N LEU A 289 8.66 -11.78 -10.30
CA LEU A 289 8.71 -12.99 -11.11
C LEU A 289 9.70 -14.00 -10.50
N ALA A 290 10.86 -13.52 -10.04
CA ALA A 290 11.86 -14.34 -9.38
C ALA A 290 11.32 -14.96 -8.07
N LEU A 291 10.65 -14.13 -7.26
CA LEU A 291 10.06 -14.52 -5.98
C LEU A 291 9.01 -15.63 -6.14
N ILE A 292 8.06 -15.47 -7.07
CA ILE A 292 6.90 -16.36 -7.17
C ILE A 292 7.18 -17.62 -8.01
N THR A 293 8.05 -17.52 -9.01
CA THR A 293 8.32 -18.67 -9.90
C THR A 293 9.35 -19.63 -9.28
N ARG A 294 9.18 -20.94 -9.51
CA ARG A 294 10.14 -21.96 -9.03
C ARG A 294 11.53 -21.78 -9.65
N ARG A 295 11.60 -21.40 -10.92
CA ARG A 295 12.89 -21.15 -11.61
C ARG A 295 13.62 -19.96 -11.01
N GLY A 296 12.89 -18.88 -10.71
CA GLY A 296 13.43 -17.72 -10.00
C GLY A 296 14.03 -18.09 -8.65
N ARG A 297 13.25 -18.77 -7.80
CA ARG A 297 13.71 -19.22 -6.47
C ARG A 297 14.95 -20.11 -6.51
N LYS A 298 15.05 -21.03 -7.49
CA LYS A 298 16.26 -21.86 -7.65
C LYS A 298 17.49 -21.02 -8.00
N LYS A 299 17.33 -20.04 -8.89
CA LYS A 299 18.42 -19.13 -9.31
C LYS A 299 18.88 -18.26 -8.14
N GLU A 300 17.96 -17.72 -7.35
CA GLU A 300 18.28 -16.89 -6.18
C GLU A 300 19.01 -17.67 -5.07
N ILE A 301 18.60 -18.93 -4.83
CA ILE A 301 19.32 -19.83 -3.92
C ILE A 301 20.75 -20.09 -4.43
N GLN A 302 20.93 -20.31 -5.74
CA GLN A 302 22.24 -20.54 -6.33
C GLN A 302 23.14 -19.29 -6.24
N GLU A 303 22.61 -18.11 -6.52
CA GLU A 303 23.34 -16.84 -6.42
C GLU A 303 23.73 -16.51 -4.98
N SER A 304 22.84 -16.71 -4.01
CA SER A 304 23.15 -16.52 -2.58
C SER A 304 24.19 -17.50 -2.06
N MET A 305 24.19 -18.75 -2.51
CA MET A 305 25.25 -19.72 -2.19
C MET A 305 26.62 -19.31 -2.73
N ILE A 306 26.68 -18.69 -3.93
CA ILE A 306 27.93 -18.19 -4.52
C ILE A 306 28.46 -16.96 -3.75
N VAL A 307 27.59 -16.03 -3.35
CA VAL A 307 28.02 -14.86 -2.55
C VAL A 307 28.55 -15.28 -1.18
N ASN A 308 27.96 -16.31 -0.57
CA ASN A 308 28.43 -16.86 0.70
C ASN A 308 29.76 -17.63 0.57
N SER A 309 30.02 -18.30 -0.55
CA SER A 309 31.32 -18.98 -0.76
C SER A 309 32.46 -17.99 -1.05
N VAL A 310 32.18 -16.88 -1.74
CA VAL A 310 33.17 -15.82 -2.00
C VAL A 310 33.53 -15.05 -0.72
N SER A 311 32.59 -14.84 0.20
CA SER A 311 32.84 -14.16 1.48
C SER A 311 33.55 -15.03 2.52
N VAL A 312 33.50 -16.36 2.39
CA VAL A 312 34.29 -17.30 3.23
C VAL A 312 35.73 -17.45 2.71
N GLY A 313 35.98 -17.23 1.41
CA GLY A 313 37.30 -17.36 0.79
C GLY A 313 38.28 -16.21 1.04
N SER A 314 37.86 -15.11 1.67
CA SER A 314 38.71 -13.91 1.89
C SER A 314 39.29 -13.78 3.30
N ASN A 315 39.04 -14.73 4.21
CA ASN A 315 39.52 -14.67 5.61
C ASN A 315 40.59 -15.71 6.00
N THR A 316 41.21 -16.40 5.05
CA THR A 316 42.27 -17.39 5.35
C THR A 316 43.57 -17.10 4.61
N ALA A 317 44.29 -16.04 5.00
CA ALA A 317 45.74 -15.93 4.72
C ALA A 317 46.38 -14.83 5.56
N THR A 318 46.76 -15.13 6.82
CA THR A 318 48.00 -14.65 7.47
C THR A 318 48.09 -15.15 8.91
N VAL A 319 48.51 -16.40 9.09
CA VAL A 319 49.27 -16.81 10.28
C VAL A 319 50.35 -17.80 9.83
N SER A 320 51.58 -17.33 9.73
CA SER A 320 52.81 -18.14 9.78
C SER A 320 53.94 -17.15 10.14
N LEU A 321 54.28 -17.07 11.43
CA LEU A 321 55.43 -17.72 12.04
C LEU A 321 56.77 -17.23 11.46
N LEU A 322 57.47 -16.38 12.21
CA LEU A 322 58.92 -16.30 12.17
C LEU A 322 59.43 -16.38 13.62
N ILE A 323 60.11 -17.48 13.87
CA ILE A 323 61.18 -17.64 14.87
C ILE A 323 62.34 -16.76 14.45
#